data_AF-A0A8H3Z788-F1
#
_entry.id   AF-A0A8H3Z788-F1
#
_cell.length_a   1.000
_cell.length_b   1.000
_cell.length_c   1.000
_cell.angle_alpha   90.00
_cell.angle_beta   90.00
_cell.angle_gamma   90.00
#
_symmetry.space_group_name_H-M   'P 1'
#
loop_
_entity.id
_entity.type
_entity.pdbx_description
1 polymer ?
#
loop_
_entity_poly.entity_id
_entity_poly.type
_entity_poly.pdbx_seq_one_letter_code
_entity_poly.pdbx_strand_id
1 'polypeptide(L)'
;MALQTQRAPTNTFYTSYDAGYLPCHDEDAEIQTAKHEIKAIKKSTITSTQNAIRITAQAESTGAEILERLGGQKETLLDVEENLEEAGIEMAVAGEKVRKINRLNRSLWGFIRNPFAMIRRARRLKEIEKRRVRLEEAKRERREGIKEATVEEVMPSTEVMEELVKDESMTMTALEKRAERMGFQFEADSDDEEMEDEIDKNIECLYGATLRLKSVGLAINQELEAQSTAVQRIVDQVDRNDDQIALNAHRQERLRRR
;
A
#
# COMPACT_ATOMS: atom_id res chain seq x y z
N MET A 1 75.14 -80.84 -22.85
CA MET A 1 73.77 -80.87 -22.30
C MET A 1 73.52 -79.53 -21.64
N ALA A 2 72.62 -78.74 -22.21
CA ALA A 2 72.27 -77.40 -21.78
C ALA A 2 71.34 -77.45 -20.57
N LEU A 3 71.60 -76.62 -19.55
CA LEU A 3 70.58 -76.09 -18.66
C LEU A 3 70.86 -74.60 -18.48
N GLN A 4 69.87 -73.82 -18.92
CA GLN A 4 69.89 -72.41 -19.21
C GLN A 4 69.61 -71.66 -17.91
N THR A 5 70.62 -71.00 -17.35
CA THR A 5 70.47 -70.12 -16.19
C THR A 5 69.80 -68.82 -16.63
N GLN A 6 68.69 -68.51 -15.97
CA GLN A 6 67.87 -67.32 -16.19
C GLN A 6 68.71 -66.04 -16.02
N ARG A 7 68.69 -65.17 -17.04
CA ARG A 7 69.15 -63.79 -16.93
C ARG A 7 67.96 -62.94 -16.52
N ALA A 8 68.07 -62.25 -15.39
CA ALA A 8 67.03 -61.36 -14.87
C ALA A 8 66.66 -60.26 -15.90
N PRO A 9 65.37 -59.92 -16.10
CA PRO A 9 65.01 -58.72 -16.82
C PRO A 9 65.46 -57.51 -16.00
N THR A 10 66.38 -56.71 -16.54
CA THR A 10 66.70 -55.39 -16.00
C THR A 10 65.43 -54.56 -16.02
N ASN A 11 64.93 -54.23 -14.83
CA ASN A 11 63.70 -53.47 -14.66
C ASN A 11 63.90 -52.06 -15.23
N THR A 12 63.44 -51.84 -16.47
CA THR A 12 63.44 -50.54 -17.14
C THR A 12 62.22 -49.70 -16.72
N PHE A 13 61.77 -49.84 -15.46
CA PHE A 13 60.66 -49.05 -14.91
C PHE A 13 61.06 -47.69 -14.35
N TYR A 14 62.36 -47.37 -14.34
CA TYR A 14 62.85 -46.03 -14.10
C TYR A 14 63.38 -45.41 -15.39
N THR A 15 62.59 -45.47 -16.47
CA THR A 15 62.72 -44.47 -17.53
C THR A 15 62.20 -43.15 -16.99
N SER A 16 63.15 -42.27 -16.67
CA SER A 16 63.03 -40.81 -16.78
C SER A 16 61.65 -40.24 -16.45
N TYR A 17 61.47 -39.82 -15.21
CA TYR A 17 60.78 -38.54 -15.04
C TYR A 17 61.71 -37.49 -15.64
N ASP A 18 61.46 -37.24 -16.93
CA ASP A 18 61.96 -36.08 -17.64
C ASP A 18 61.58 -34.86 -16.81
N ALA A 19 62.61 -34.18 -16.30
CA ALA A 19 62.49 -32.94 -15.54
C ALA A 19 62.20 -31.78 -16.52
N GLY A 20 61.15 -31.94 -17.32
CA GLY A 20 60.75 -31.01 -18.36
C GLY A 20 59.23 -31.02 -18.51
N TYR A 21 58.61 -29.86 -18.29
CA TYR A 21 57.19 -29.56 -18.50
C TYR A 21 56.20 -30.10 -17.46
N LEU A 22 56.27 -29.56 -16.25
CA LEU A 22 55.03 -29.03 -15.67
C LEU A 22 54.75 -27.70 -16.41
N PRO A 23 53.59 -27.53 -17.08
CA PRO A 23 53.19 -26.21 -17.53
C PRO A 23 53.07 -25.36 -16.27
N CYS A 24 53.95 -24.37 -16.09
CA CYS A 24 53.65 -23.26 -15.20
C CYS A 24 52.53 -22.49 -15.89
N HIS A 25 51.31 -22.94 -15.63
CA HIS A 25 50.10 -22.48 -16.26
C HIS A 25 49.91 -20.98 -15.94
N ASP A 26 49.19 -20.27 -16.81
CA ASP A 26 48.73 -18.88 -16.74
C ASP A 26 47.92 -18.52 -15.46
N GLU A 27 48.00 -19.31 -14.38
CA GLU A 27 47.20 -19.16 -13.15
C GLU A 27 47.30 -17.76 -12.56
N ASP A 28 48.50 -17.16 -12.51
CA ASP A 28 48.65 -15.79 -11.99
C ASP A 28 47.99 -14.73 -12.90
N ALA A 29 48.01 -14.93 -14.22
CA ALA A 29 47.38 -14.04 -15.19
C ALA A 29 45.85 -14.17 -15.17
N GLU A 30 45.34 -15.40 -15.03
CA GLU A 30 43.92 -15.70 -14.84
C GLU A 30 43.40 -15.11 -13.53
N ILE A 31 44.17 -15.24 -12.43
CA ILE A 31 43.84 -14.65 -11.13
C ILE A 31 43.77 -13.12 -11.22
N GLN A 32 44.71 -12.46 -11.90
CA GLN A 32 44.65 -11.01 -12.09
C GLN A 32 43.46 -10.57 -12.96
N THR A 33 43.14 -11.34 -14.00
CA THR A 33 41.97 -11.08 -14.84
C THR A 33 40.68 -11.18 -14.03
N ALA A 34 40.53 -12.26 -13.25
CA ALA A 34 39.37 -12.45 -12.37
C ALA A 34 39.24 -11.33 -11.32
N LYS A 35 40.37 -10.86 -10.74
CA LYS A 35 40.37 -9.73 -9.80
C LYS A 35 39.86 -8.44 -10.44
N HIS A 36 40.31 -8.14 -11.66
CA HIS A 36 39.84 -6.96 -12.39
C HIS A 36 38.34 -7.05 -12.70
N GLU A 37 37.85 -8.23 -13.08
CA GLU A 37 36.42 -8.48 -13.30
C GLU A 37 35.60 -8.30 -12.02
N ILE A 38 36.05 -8.88 -10.90
CA ILE A 38 35.40 -8.72 -9.60
C ILE A 38 35.31 -7.23 -9.21
N LYS A 39 36.41 -6.48 -9.33
CA LYS A 39 36.41 -5.03 -9.03
C LYS A 39 35.49 -4.24 -9.97
N ALA A 40 35.42 -4.61 -11.24
CA ALA A 40 34.49 -4.00 -12.20
C ALA A 40 33.03 -4.28 -11.82
N ILE A 41 32.71 -5.51 -11.42
CA ILE A 41 31.39 -5.90 -10.94
C ILE A 41 31.02 -5.11 -9.69
N LYS A 42 31.89 -5.04 -8.67
CA LYS A 42 31.63 -4.28 -7.43
C LYS A 42 31.31 -2.80 -7.72
N LYS A 43 32.11 -2.13 -8.56
CA LYS A 43 31.85 -0.73 -8.98
C LYS A 43 30.52 -0.58 -9.70
N SER A 44 30.18 -1.53 -10.56
CA SER A 44 28.86 -1.57 -11.23
C SER A 44 27.73 -1.76 -10.22
N THR A 45 27.90 -2.64 -9.22
CA THR A 45 26.94 -2.88 -8.15
C THR A 45 26.72 -1.65 -7.28
N ILE A 46 27.79 -0.93 -6.92
CA ILE A 46 27.69 0.35 -6.20
C ILE A 46 26.85 1.34 -7.01
N THR A 47 27.17 1.54 -8.29
CA THR A 47 26.42 2.46 -9.16
C THR A 47 24.95 2.05 -9.29
N SER A 48 24.68 0.75 -9.41
CA SER A 48 23.33 0.20 -9.49
C SER A 48 22.54 0.43 -8.20
N THR A 49 23.14 0.17 -7.04
CA THR A 49 22.49 0.34 -5.74
C THR A 49 22.24 1.81 -5.41
N GLN A 50 23.17 2.72 -5.72
CA GLN A 50 22.96 4.16 -5.62
C GLN A 50 21.78 4.63 -6.50
N ASN A 51 21.72 4.16 -7.74
CA ASN A 51 20.60 4.46 -8.63
C ASN A 51 19.28 3.91 -8.10
N ALA A 52 19.29 2.70 -7.54
CA ALA A 52 18.12 2.11 -6.92
C ALA A 52 17.64 2.95 -5.73
N ILE A 53 18.54 3.43 -4.84
CA ILE A 53 18.19 4.29 -3.69
C ILE A 53 17.50 5.57 -4.16
N ARG A 54 18.04 6.19 -5.23
CA ARG A 54 17.44 7.38 -5.83
C ARG A 54 16.02 7.10 -6.33
N ILE A 55 15.84 5.98 -7.02
CA ILE A 55 14.52 5.58 -7.57
C ILE A 55 13.55 5.26 -6.43
N THR A 56 13.99 4.56 -5.37
CA THR A 56 13.13 4.25 -4.23
C THR A 56 12.72 5.51 -3.49
N ALA A 57 13.63 6.46 -3.27
CA ALA A 57 13.30 7.75 -2.64
C ALA A 57 12.28 8.54 -3.48
N GLN A 58 12.43 8.55 -4.80
CA GLN A 58 11.45 9.16 -5.70
C GLN A 58 10.08 8.45 -5.62
N ALA A 59 10.07 7.11 -5.56
CA ALA A 59 8.86 6.32 -5.41
C ALA A 59 8.18 6.56 -4.06
N GLU A 60 8.94 6.70 -2.98
CA GLU A 60 8.41 7.04 -1.64
C GLU A 60 7.75 8.41 -1.65
N SER A 61 8.40 9.42 -2.24
CA SER A 61 7.82 10.76 -2.39
C SER A 61 6.54 10.74 -3.23
N THR A 62 6.52 9.95 -4.30
CA THR A 62 5.32 9.80 -5.15
C THR A 62 4.20 9.08 -4.40
N GLY A 63 4.52 8.06 -3.63
CA GLY A 63 3.56 7.33 -2.80
C GLY A 63 2.96 8.20 -1.69
N ALA A 64 3.76 9.06 -1.06
CA ALA A 64 3.28 10.05 -0.11
C ALA A 64 2.31 11.05 -0.76
N GLU A 65 2.63 11.57 -1.95
CA GLU A 65 1.70 12.44 -2.70
C GLU A 65 0.38 11.73 -3.03
N ILE A 66 0.44 10.46 -3.41
CA ILE A 66 -0.78 9.66 -3.67
C ILE A 66 -1.62 9.54 -2.40
N LEU A 67 -1.00 9.24 -1.24
CA LEU A 67 -1.71 9.16 0.04
C LEU A 67 -2.32 10.49 0.44
N GLU A 68 -1.62 11.60 0.26
CA GLU A 68 -2.15 12.95 0.51
C GLU A 68 -3.39 13.23 -0.37
N ARG A 69 -3.29 12.94 -1.67
CA ARG A 69 -4.41 13.10 -2.61
C ARG A 69 -5.59 12.19 -2.26
N LEU A 70 -5.34 10.93 -1.88
CA LEU A 70 -6.39 10.01 -1.45
C LEU A 70 -7.05 10.51 -0.15
N GLY A 71 -6.28 11.03 0.80
CA GLY A 71 -6.80 11.66 2.01
C GLY A 71 -7.75 12.83 1.69
N GLY A 72 -7.35 13.73 0.79
CA GLY A 72 -8.23 14.81 0.32
C GLY A 72 -9.47 14.32 -0.42
N GLN A 73 -9.33 13.32 -1.30
CA GLN A 73 -10.48 12.72 -2.01
C GLN A 73 -11.48 12.07 -1.06
N LYS A 74 -11.00 11.40 -0.01
CA LYS A 74 -11.84 10.79 1.02
C LYS A 74 -12.78 11.81 1.65
N GLU A 75 -12.27 12.99 2.03
CA GLU A 75 -13.10 14.06 2.58
C GLU A 75 -14.19 14.48 1.60
N THR A 76 -13.83 14.70 0.33
CA THR A 76 -14.82 15.07 -0.69
C THR A 76 -15.88 13.99 -0.92
N LEU A 77 -15.51 12.71 -0.90
CA LEU A 77 -16.48 11.60 -1.02
C LEU A 77 -17.44 11.55 0.17
N LEU A 78 -16.92 11.78 1.37
CA LEU A 78 -17.70 11.83 2.60
C LEU A 78 -18.69 13.01 2.61
N ASP A 79 -18.27 14.18 2.11
CA ASP A 79 -19.15 15.34 1.92
C ASP A 79 -20.23 15.08 0.88
N VAL A 80 -19.89 14.38 -0.21
CA VAL A 80 -20.86 13.97 -1.24
C VAL A 80 -21.89 13.00 -0.66
N GLU A 81 -21.46 11.97 0.08
CA GLU A 81 -22.35 11.01 0.75
C GLU A 81 -23.31 11.72 1.72
N GLU A 82 -22.80 12.67 2.51
CA GLU A 82 -23.58 13.50 3.43
C GLU A 82 -24.63 14.35 2.70
N ASN A 83 -24.22 15.09 1.67
CA ASN A 83 -25.11 15.94 0.89
C ASN A 83 -26.19 15.12 0.17
N LEU A 84 -25.85 13.94 -0.32
CA LEU A 84 -26.81 13.02 -0.91
C LEU A 84 -27.78 12.46 0.13
N GLU A 85 -27.38 12.28 1.39
CA GLU A 85 -28.28 11.80 2.44
C GLU A 85 -29.26 12.89 2.83
N GLU A 86 -28.77 14.12 2.96
CA GLU A 86 -29.59 15.29 3.20
C GLU A 86 -30.60 15.49 2.06
N ALA A 87 -30.16 15.44 0.81
CA ALA A 87 -31.03 15.49 -0.36
C ALA A 87 -32.09 14.38 -0.32
N GLY A 88 -31.72 13.15 0.03
CA GLY A 88 -32.66 12.03 0.16
C GLY A 88 -33.72 12.27 1.24
N ILE A 89 -33.35 12.85 2.38
CA ILE A 89 -34.27 13.23 3.47
C ILE A 89 -35.23 14.32 2.96
N GLU A 90 -34.72 15.36 2.30
CA GLU A 90 -35.52 16.44 1.76
C GLU A 90 -36.52 15.96 0.70
N MET A 91 -36.10 15.05 -0.18
CA MET A 91 -36.97 14.43 -1.18
C MET A 91 -38.07 13.59 -0.55
N ALA A 92 -37.77 12.86 0.54
CA ALA A 92 -38.76 12.13 1.31
C ALA A 92 -39.80 13.09 1.95
N VAL A 93 -39.33 14.21 2.52
CA VAL A 93 -40.19 15.27 3.08
C VAL A 93 -41.06 15.91 1.99
N ALA A 94 -40.48 16.25 0.84
CA ALA A 94 -41.19 16.82 -0.30
C ALA A 94 -42.28 15.86 -0.80
N GLY A 95 -41.98 14.57 -0.88
CA GLY A 95 -42.96 13.54 -1.23
C GLY A 95 -44.15 13.48 -0.26
N GLU A 96 -43.93 13.62 1.05
CA GLU A 96 -45.02 13.71 2.04
C GLU A 96 -45.82 15.02 1.93
N LYS A 97 -45.17 16.15 1.62
CA LYS A 97 -45.86 17.43 1.34
C LYS A 97 -46.76 17.32 0.11
N VAL A 98 -46.26 16.76 -1.00
CA VAL A 98 -47.05 16.51 -2.23
C VAL A 98 -48.23 15.58 -1.96
N ARG A 99 -48.05 14.51 -1.17
CA ARG A 99 -49.15 13.62 -0.74
C ARG A 99 -50.18 14.35 0.12
N LYS A 100 -49.74 15.29 0.97
CA LYS A 100 -50.64 16.13 1.77
C LYS A 100 -51.49 17.03 0.86
N ILE A 101 -50.88 17.71 -0.11
CA ILE A 101 -51.60 18.56 -1.08
C ILE A 101 -52.61 17.73 -1.88
N ASN A 102 -52.20 16.58 -2.42
CA ASN A 102 -53.12 15.70 -3.16
C ASN A 102 -54.32 15.23 -2.32
N ARG A 103 -54.11 15.00 -1.01
CA ARG A 103 -55.20 14.68 -0.09
C ARG A 103 -56.12 15.87 0.14
N LEU A 104 -55.57 17.08 0.29
CA LEU A 104 -56.36 18.30 0.48
C LEU A 104 -57.17 18.68 -0.77
N ASN A 105 -56.62 18.43 -1.97
CA ASN A 105 -57.30 18.69 -3.24
C ASN A 105 -58.37 17.63 -3.58
N ARG A 106 -58.34 16.46 -2.91
CA ARG A 106 -59.38 15.44 -3.09
C ARG A 106 -60.62 15.85 -2.28
N SER A 107 -61.63 16.34 -3.00
CA SER A 107 -63.00 16.73 -2.61
C SER A 107 -63.44 16.41 -1.17
N LEU A 108 -64.09 17.40 -0.54
CA LEU A 108 -64.71 17.42 0.80
C LEU A 108 -65.71 16.28 1.10
N TRP A 109 -65.85 15.27 0.25
CA TRP A 109 -66.70 14.09 0.45
C TRP A 109 -65.91 12.84 0.90
N GLY A 110 -64.58 12.92 0.98
CA GLY A 110 -63.69 11.83 1.41
C GLY A 110 -63.40 11.75 2.92
N PHE A 111 -64.33 12.16 3.79
CA PHE A 111 -64.13 12.31 5.25
C PHE A 111 -63.86 11.02 6.05
N ILE A 112 -63.86 9.84 5.43
CA ILE A 112 -63.52 8.59 6.12
C ILE A 112 -62.01 8.51 6.34
N ARG A 113 -61.59 8.95 7.53
CA ARG A 113 -60.22 9.00 8.02
C ARG A 113 -59.69 7.57 8.22
N ASN A 114 -59.15 6.95 7.16
CA ASN A 114 -58.60 5.59 7.21
C ASN A 114 -57.46 5.51 8.26
N PRO A 115 -57.62 4.74 9.36
CA PRO A 115 -56.65 4.67 10.45
C PRO A 115 -55.33 4.05 10.01
N PHE A 116 -55.36 3.05 9.11
CA PHE A 116 -54.15 2.43 8.56
C PHE A 116 -53.33 3.38 7.68
N ALA A 117 -53.98 4.30 6.96
CA ALA A 117 -53.28 5.34 6.20
C ALA A 117 -52.60 6.38 7.11
N MET A 118 -53.19 6.67 8.27
CA MET A 118 -52.60 7.56 9.27
C MET A 118 -51.39 6.90 9.97
N ILE A 119 -51.53 5.64 10.40
CA ILE A 119 -50.44 4.88 11.02
C ILE A 119 -49.24 4.76 10.07
N ARG A 120 -49.48 4.43 8.79
CA ARG A 120 -48.42 4.38 7.77
C ARG A 120 -47.70 5.71 7.60
N ARG A 121 -48.44 6.82 7.61
CA ARG A 121 -47.85 8.17 7.54
C ARG A 121 -47.01 8.48 8.77
N ALA A 122 -47.53 8.22 9.97
CA ALA A 122 -46.80 8.44 11.21
C ALA A 122 -45.48 7.65 11.23
N ARG A 123 -45.49 6.40 10.73
CA ARG A 123 -44.26 5.60 10.57
C ARG A 123 -43.25 6.24 9.62
N ARG A 124 -43.68 6.70 8.44
CA ARG A 124 -42.78 7.38 7.48
C ARG A 124 -42.17 8.66 8.03
N LEU A 125 -42.97 9.49 8.71
CA LEU A 125 -42.47 10.71 9.33
C LEU A 125 -41.45 10.41 10.43
N LYS A 126 -41.71 9.42 11.28
CA LYS A 126 -40.75 8.94 12.28
C LYS A 126 -39.47 8.41 11.63
N GLU A 127 -39.57 7.74 10.49
CA GLU A 127 -38.40 7.23 9.77
C GLU A 127 -37.54 8.36 9.19
N ILE A 128 -38.16 9.37 8.59
CA ILE A 128 -37.48 10.57 8.08
C ILE A 128 -36.77 11.29 9.23
N GLU A 129 -37.46 11.48 10.35
CA GLU A 129 -36.89 12.12 11.55
C GLU A 129 -35.71 11.33 12.10
N LYS A 130 -35.83 9.99 12.20
CA LYS A 130 -34.71 9.12 12.60
C LYS A 130 -33.52 9.17 11.64
N ARG A 131 -33.75 9.32 10.32
CA ARG A 131 -32.66 9.50 9.35
C ARG A 131 -31.98 10.85 9.56
N ARG A 132 -32.76 11.92 9.77
CA ARG A 132 -32.22 13.25 10.05
C ARG A 132 -31.37 13.28 11.30
N VAL A 133 -31.87 12.72 12.40
CA VAL A 133 -31.12 12.67 13.67
C VAL A 133 -29.81 11.90 13.48
N ARG A 134 -29.84 10.74 12.81
CA ARG A 134 -28.62 9.97 12.52
C ARG A 134 -27.62 10.74 11.67
N LEU A 135 -28.09 11.47 10.66
CA LEU A 135 -27.23 12.30 9.84
C LEU A 135 -26.60 13.43 10.67
N GLU A 136 -27.38 14.10 11.52
CA GLU A 136 -26.88 15.15 12.41
C GLU A 136 -25.88 14.62 13.44
N GLU A 137 -26.11 13.43 14.00
CA GLU A 137 -25.17 12.72 14.87
C GLU A 137 -23.87 12.41 14.14
N ALA A 138 -23.93 11.85 12.92
CA ALA A 138 -22.75 11.57 12.11
C ALA A 138 -21.95 12.84 11.77
N LYS A 139 -22.63 13.94 11.41
CA LYS A 139 -22.00 15.25 11.18
C LYS A 139 -21.31 15.76 12.46
N ARG A 140 -21.93 15.53 13.62
CA ARG A 140 -21.38 15.94 14.91
C ARG A 140 -20.15 15.12 15.28
N GLU A 141 -20.21 13.80 15.15
CA GLU A 141 -19.09 12.90 15.38
C GLU A 141 -17.89 13.26 14.48
N ARG A 142 -18.10 13.57 13.20
CA ARG A 142 -17.01 14.09 12.34
C ARG A 142 -16.40 15.38 12.89
N ARG A 143 -17.23 16.35 13.26
CA ARG A 143 -16.75 17.65 13.78
C ARG A 143 -16.01 17.50 15.10
N GLU A 144 -16.43 16.57 15.95
CA GLU A 144 -15.79 16.26 17.21
C GLU A 144 -14.47 15.51 16.99
N GLY A 145 -14.45 14.52 16.09
CA GLY A 145 -13.23 13.80 15.70
C GLY A 145 -12.17 14.70 15.05
N ILE A 146 -12.56 15.66 14.19
CA ILE A 146 -11.64 16.66 13.63
C ILE A 146 -11.03 17.52 14.74
N LYS A 147 -11.83 17.94 15.74
CA LYS A 147 -11.33 18.73 16.87
C LYS A 147 -10.40 17.92 17.77
N GLU A 148 -10.74 16.67 18.04
CA GLU A 148 -9.93 15.76 18.85
C GLU A 148 -8.58 15.50 18.18
N ALA A 149 -8.58 15.17 16.88
CA ALA A 149 -7.36 15.01 16.10
C ALA A 149 -6.51 16.29 16.04
N THR A 150 -7.12 17.47 15.85
CA THR A 150 -6.38 18.75 15.84
C THR A 150 -5.79 19.10 17.21
N VAL A 151 -6.42 18.65 18.30
CA VAL A 151 -5.96 18.89 19.68
C VAL A 151 -4.85 17.89 20.06
N GLU A 152 -4.88 16.69 19.52
CA GLU A 152 -3.86 15.65 19.73
C GLU A 152 -2.63 15.82 18.81
N GLU A 153 -2.80 16.37 17.60
CA GLU A 153 -1.74 16.61 16.60
C GLU A 153 -0.76 17.76 16.96
N VAL A 154 -0.90 18.39 18.12
CA VAL A 154 0.09 19.39 18.59
C VAL A 154 1.33 18.73 19.20
N MET A 155 1.34 17.45 19.58
CA MET A 155 2.56 16.78 20.06
C MET A 155 2.55 15.26 19.81
N PRO A 156 3.27 14.74 18.80
CA PRO A 156 3.67 13.34 18.83
C PRO A 156 4.66 13.17 19.99
N SER A 157 4.34 12.31 20.97
CA SER A 157 5.27 11.91 22.01
C SER A 157 6.42 11.12 21.38
N THR A 158 7.64 11.57 21.65
CA THR A 158 8.90 10.98 21.16
C THR A 158 9.06 9.49 21.48
N GLU A 159 8.30 8.97 22.45
CA GLU A 159 8.35 7.59 22.94
C GLU A 159 7.80 6.56 21.94
N VAL A 160 6.75 6.89 21.18
CA VAL A 160 6.12 5.95 20.23
C VAL A 160 7.01 5.70 18.99
N MET A 161 7.78 6.72 18.61
CA MET A 161 8.76 6.65 17.53
C MET A 161 9.97 5.77 17.91
N GLU A 162 10.32 5.74 19.19
CA GLU A 162 11.46 4.99 19.72
C GLU A 162 11.15 3.49 19.90
N GLU A 163 9.88 3.15 20.16
CA GLU A 163 9.42 1.78 20.36
C GLU A 163 9.27 1.00 19.03
N LEU A 164 8.79 1.64 17.96
CA LEU A 164 8.66 1.00 16.64
C LEU A 164 10.02 0.64 15.99
N VAL A 165 11.09 1.36 16.34
CA VAL A 165 12.45 1.11 15.83
C VAL A 165 13.09 -0.13 16.49
N LYS A 166 12.56 -0.56 17.64
CA LYS A 166 13.19 -1.57 18.49
C LYS A 166 12.69 -2.99 18.24
N ASP A 167 11.47 -3.16 17.72
CA ASP A 167 10.78 -4.45 17.67
C ASP A 167 11.02 -5.23 16.36
N GLU A 168 11.40 -4.56 15.26
CA GLU A 168 11.62 -5.19 13.95
C GLU A 168 13.11 -5.38 13.59
N SER A 169 14.03 -4.89 14.44
CA SER A 169 15.46 -5.00 14.19
C SER A 169 16.00 -6.35 14.70
N MET A 170 15.80 -7.41 13.91
CA MET A 170 16.72 -8.55 13.91
C MET A 170 18.05 -8.07 13.30
N THR A 171 18.79 -7.25 14.05
CA THR A 171 20.11 -6.78 13.65
C THR A 171 21.05 -7.97 13.70
N MET A 172 21.38 -8.51 12.52
CA MET A 172 22.57 -9.33 12.34
C MET A 172 23.72 -8.66 13.08
N THR A 173 24.35 -9.39 13.99
CA THR A 173 25.46 -8.85 14.77
C THR A 173 26.59 -8.44 13.82
N ALA A 174 27.37 -7.42 14.17
CA ALA A 174 28.49 -6.98 13.34
C ALA A 174 29.49 -8.12 13.02
N LEU A 175 29.49 -9.17 13.84
CA LEU A 175 30.26 -10.41 13.65
C LEU A 175 29.69 -11.29 12.54
N GLU A 176 28.38 -11.47 12.46
CA GLU A 176 27.71 -12.24 11.41
C GLU A 176 27.82 -11.54 10.05
N LYS A 177 27.64 -10.21 10.01
CA LYS A 177 27.93 -9.41 8.81
C LYS A 177 29.40 -9.54 8.38
N ARG A 178 30.35 -9.67 9.33
CA ARG A 178 31.78 -9.91 8.99
C ARG A 178 32.01 -11.32 8.46
N ALA A 179 31.31 -12.32 8.97
CA ALA A 179 31.45 -13.71 8.55
C ALA A 179 30.94 -13.95 7.12
N GLU A 180 29.82 -13.31 6.74
CA GLU A 180 29.34 -13.36 5.35
C GLU A 180 30.29 -12.65 4.39
N ARG A 181 30.91 -11.53 4.81
CA ARG A 181 31.91 -10.78 4.03
C ARG A 181 33.19 -11.57 3.72
N MET A 182 33.62 -12.44 4.63
CA MET A 182 34.81 -13.28 4.41
C MET A 182 34.68 -14.22 3.19
N GLY A 183 33.46 -14.52 2.74
CA GLY A 183 33.22 -15.31 1.53
C GLY A 183 33.38 -14.53 0.22
N PHE A 184 33.34 -13.19 0.27
CA PHE A 184 33.35 -12.32 -0.91
C PHE A 184 34.63 -11.44 -1.01
N GLN A 185 35.51 -11.48 -0.01
CA GLN A 185 36.83 -10.85 -0.04
C GLN A 185 37.85 -11.76 -0.72
N PHE A 186 38.36 -11.33 -1.88
CA PHE A 186 39.41 -12.04 -2.63
C PHE A 186 40.82 -11.50 -2.34
N GLU A 187 40.94 -10.22 -1.99
CA GLU A 187 42.17 -9.59 -1.49
C GLU A 187 41.81 -8.78 -0.24
N ALA A 188 42.56 -8.94 0.85
CA ALA A 188 42.41 -8.13 2.07
C ALA A 188 43.04 -6.73 1.88
N ASP A 189 42.76 -6.09 0.74
CA ASP A 189 43.26 -4.76 0.42
C ASP A 189 42.22 -3.71 0.85
N SER A 190 42.68 -2.56 1.37
CA SER A 190 41.79 -1.57 2.01
C SER A 190 40.71 -1.03 1.07
N ASP A 191 41.04 -0.90 -0.21
CA ASP A 191 40.12 -0.41 -1.25
C ASP A 191 38.96 -1.38 -1.52
N ASP A 192 39.21 -2.69 -1.42
CA ASP A 192 38.17 -3.71 -1.64
C ASP A 192 37.21 -3.79 -0.46
N GLU A 193 37.72 -3.66 0.75
CA GLU A 193 36.93 -3.59 1.98
C GLU A 193 36.02 -2.33 1.99
N GLU A 194 36.50 -1.18 1.52
CA GLU A 194 35.69 0.04 1.41
C GLU A 194 34.53 -0.11 0.41
N MET A 195 34.77 -0.76 -0.75
CA MET A 195 33.72 -1.00 -1.75
C MET A 195 32.63 -1.95 -1.23
N GLU A 196 33.00 -3.04 -0.54
CA GLU A 196 32.02 -3.94 0.06
C GLU A 196 31.22 -3.28 1.18
N ASP A 197 31.87 -2.47 2.02
CA ASP A 197 31.18 -1.69 3.05
C ASP A 197 30.17 -0.69 2.46
N GLU A 198 30.45 -0.10 1.30
CA GLU A 198 29.48 0.75 0.59
C GLU A 198 28.32 -0.07 0.02
N ILE A 199 28.60 -1.23 -0.58
CA ILE A 199 27.56 -2.13 -1.11
C ILE A 199 26.62 -2.57 0.02
N ASP A 200 27.14 -3.04 1.15
CA ASP A 200 26.36 -3.44 2.32
C ASP A 200 25.46 -2.31 2.83
N LYS A 201 26.02 -1.11 3.00
CA LYS A 201 25.26 0.07 3.45
C LYS A 201 24.14 0.43 2.47
N ASN A 202 24.43 0.37 1.17
CA ASN A 202 23.44 0.66 0.15
C ASN A 202 22.33 -0.41 0.14
N ILE A 203 22.68 -1.70 0.30
CA ILE A 203 21.71 -2.79 0.38
C ILE A 203 20.82 -2.65 1.62
N GLU A 204 21.38 -2.32 2.78
CA GLU A 204 20.62 -2.08 4.01
C GLU A 204 19.66 -0.88 3.86
N CYS A 205 20.12 0.20 3.23
CA CYS A 205 19.28 1.35 2.90
C CYS A 205 18.13 0.97 1.95
N LEU A 206 18.44 0.20 0.90
CA LEU A 206 17.45 -0.31 -0.05
C LEU A 206 16.44 -1.22 0.62
N TYR A 207 16.88 -2.12 1.50
CA TYR A 207 15.99 -3.00 2.26
C TYR A 207 14.99 -2.17 3.08
N GLY A 208 15.47 -1.18 3.85
CA GLY A 208 14.59 -0.27 4.58
C GLY A 208 13.64 0.52 3.66
N ALA A 209 14.11 0.99 2.52
CA ALA A 209 13.28 1.68 1.53
C ALA A 209 12.19 0.78 0.93
N THR A 210 12.49 -0.49 0.66
CA THR A 210 11.50 -1.44 0.17
C THR A 210 10.41 -1.73 1.20
N LEU A 211 10.74 -1.78 2.49
CA LEU A 211 9.75 -1.94 3.56
C LEU A 211 8.82 -0.71 3.64
N ARG A 212 9.37 0.51 3.57
CA ARG A 212 8.56 1.74 3.52
C ARG A 212 7.68 1.80 2.26
N LEU A 213 8.21 1.44 1.11
CA LEU A 213 7.42 1.35 -0.12
C LEU A 213 6.29 0.31 -0.02
N LYS A 214 6.55 -0.82 0.64
CA LYS A 214 5.53 -1.84 0.91
C LYS A 214 4.45 -1.30 1.84
N SER A 215 4.81 -0.61 2.93
CA SER A 215 3.82 -0.05 3.86
C SER A 215 2.97 1.03 3.18
N VAL A 216 3.60 1.93 2.40
CA VAL A 216 2.90 2.93 1.58
C VAL A 216 1.97 2.25 0.57
N GLY A 217 2.44 1.22 -0.14
CA GLY A 217 1.62 0.47 -1.10
C GLY A 217 0.43 -0.22 -0.45
N LEU A 218 0.59 -0.80 0.75
CA LEU A 218 -0.52 -1.40 1.51
C LEU A 218 -1.53 -0.34 1.97
N ALA A 219 -1.05 0.81 2.47
CA ALA A 219 -1.92 1.91 2.88
C ALA A 219 -2.73 2.48 1.69
N ILE A 220 -2.08 2.64 0.52
CA ILE A 220 -2.74 3.06 -0.71
C ILE A 220 -3.83 2.06 -1.10
N ASN A 221 -3.54 0.75 -1.08
CA ASN A 221 -4.53 -0.26 -1.43
C ASN A 221 -5.73 -0.28 -0.47
N GLN A 222 -5.49 -0.20 0.84
CA GLN A 222 -6.56 -0.16 1.84
C GLN A 222 -7.47 1.06 1.65
N GLU A 223 -6.87 2.24 1.41
CA GLU A 223 -7.64 3.46 1.17
C GLU A 223 -8.40 3.38 -0.17
N LEU A 224 -7.80 2.80 -1.23
CA LEU A 224 -8.47 2.57 -2.50
C LEU A 224 -9.70 1.66 -2.35
N GLU A 225 -9.59 0.56 -1.60
CA GLU A 225 -10.71 -0.35 -1.33
C GLU A 225 -11.83 0.33 -0.51
N ALA A 226 -11.44 1.13 0.49
CA ALA A 226 -12.38 1.91 1.29
C ALA A 226 -13.13 2.94 0.44
N GLN A 227 -12.41 3.68 -0.41
CA GLN A 227 -13.00 4.65 -1.34
C GLN A 227 -13.86 3.97 -2.41
N SER A 228 -13.43 2.83 -2.96
CA SER A 228 -14.23 2.06 -3.91
C SER A 228 -15.58 1.65 -3.31
N THR A 229 -15.58 1.22 -2.05
CA THR A 229 -16.81 0.87 -1.33
C THR A 229 -17.68 2.10 -1.08
N ALA A 230 -17.07 3.25 -0.73
CA ALA A 230 -17.79 4.51 -0.53
C ALA A 230 -18.43 5.00 -1.84
N VAL A 231 -17.71 4.94 -2.96
CA VAL A 231 -18.22 5.27 -4.29
C VAL A 231 -19.42 4.38 -4.64
N GLN A 232 -19.38 3.08 -4.36
CA GLN A 232 -20.52 2.20 -4.60
C GLN A 232 -21.76 2.63 -3.78
N ARG A 233 -21.59 2.98 -2.50
CA ARG A 233 -22.70 3.48 -1.67
C ARG A 233 -23.27 4.80 -2.21
N ILE A 234 -22.40 5.70 -2.66
CA ILE A 234 -22.77 6.97 -3.29
C ILE A 234 -23.60 6.71 -4.54
N VAL A 235 -23.17 5.80 -5.42
CA VAL A 235 -23.92 5.41 -6.63
C VAL A 235 -25.31 4.89 -6.27
N ASP A 236 -25.40 3.93 -5.35
CA ASP A 236 -26.67 3.38 -4.90
C ASP A 236 -27.59 4.44 -4.27
N GLN A 237 -27.02 5.47 -3.65
CA GLN A 237 -27.76 6.58 -3.06
C GLN A 237 -28.23 7.59 -4.10
N VAL A 238 -27.39 7.90 -5.10
CA VAL A 238 -27.75 8.72 -6.25
C VAL A 238 -28.94 8.09 -6.98
N ASP A 239 -28.88 6.80 -7.29
CA ASP A 239 -29.97 6.09 -7.99
C ASP A 239 -31.28 6.16 -7.19
N ARG A 240 -31.21 5.90 -5.87
CA ARG A 240 -32.39 6.00 -4.98
C ARG A 240 -32.95 7.42 -4.90
N ASN A 241 -32.10 8.43 -4.96
CA ASN A 241 -32.51 9.83 -4.93
C ASN A 241 -33.14 10.25 -6.26
N ASP A 242 -32.57 9.82 -7.39
CA ASP A 242 -33.09 10.07 -8.73
C ASP A 242 -34.48 9.46 -8.90
N ASP A 243 -34.67 8.20 -8.50
CA ASP A 243 -35.98 7.54 -8.47
C ASP A 243 -37.02 8.34 -7.66
N GLN A 244 -36.60 8.87 -6.50
CA GLN A 244 -37.49 9.69 -5.66
C GLN A 244 -37.83 11.03 -6.32
N ILE A 245 -36.86 11.67 -6.96
CA ILE A 245 -37.05 12.91 -7.72
C ILE A 245 -38.05 12.67 -8.84
N ALA A 246 -37.82 11.66 -9.69
CA ALA A 246 -38.72 11.30 -10.79
C ALA A 246 -40.15 11.03 -10.29
N LEU A 247 -40.30 10.25 -9.23
CA LEU A 247 -41.61 9.98 -8.62
C LEU A 247 -42.29 11.25 -8.08
N ASN A 248 -41.53 12.14 -7.44
CA ASN A 248 -42.06 13.39 -6.92
C ASN A 248 -42.44 14.36 -8.04
N ALA A 249 -41.63 14.46 -9.09
CA ALA A 249 -41.91 15.24 -10.29
C ALA A 249 -43.19 14.75 -10.99
N HIS A 250 -43.34 13.44 -11.20
CA HIS A 250 -44.57 12.87 -11.76
C HIS A 250 -45.81 13.15 -10.89
N ARG A 251 -45.69 13.11 -9.56
CA ARG A 251 -46.81 13.45 -8.66
C ARG A 251 -47.16 14.94 -8.74
N GLN A 252 -46.17 15.81 -8.84
CA GLN A 252 -46.37 17.26 -8.99
C GLN A 252 -47.03 17.59 -10.33
N GLU A 253 -46.58 16.99 -11.44
CA GLU A 253 -47.19 17.21 -12.75
C GLU A 253 -48.66 16.76 -12.77
N ARG A 254 -48.98 15.64 -12.10
CA ARG A 254 -50.38 15.20 -11.92
C ARG A 254 -51.22 16.17 -11.08
N LEU A 255 -50.62 16.90 -10.14
CA LEU A 255 -51.32 17.94 -9.40
C LEU A 255 -51.53 19.19 -10.25
N ARG A 256 -50.55 19.54 -11.10
CA ARG A 256 -50.62 20.70 -11.99
C ARG A 256 -51.67 20.56 -13.08
N ARG A 257 -51.88 19.35 -13.60
CA ARG A 257 -52.87 19.06 -14.66
C ARG A 257 -54.32 18.95 -14.16
N ARG A 258 -54.56 19.05 -12.85
CA ARG A 258 -55.91 18.99 -12.24
C ARG A 258 -56.36 20.38 -11.82
#